data_AF-A0A5K7Z4F5-F1
#
_entry.id   AF-A0A5K7Z4F5-F1
#
_cell.length_a   1.000
_cell.length_b   1.000
_cell.length_c   1.000
_cell.angle_alpha   90.00
_cell.angle_beta   90.00
_cell.angle_gamma   90.00
#
_symmetry.space_group_name_H-M   'P 1'
#
loop_
_entity.id
_entity.type
_entity.pdbx_description
1 polymer ?
#
loop_
_entity_poly.entity_id
_entity_poly.type
_entity_poly.pdbx_seq_one_letter_code
_entity_poly.pdbx_strand_id
1 'polypeptide(L)'
;MEMQKILFLCALSAFCLMAMVTFAEDDHIYLECKDHPRGPWCYQEAVEQHNQPELCENILKYWPKADGVHGWCYYQLAMKNKDCSLCDRIHAADIKKMCRLDVCN
;
A
#
# COMPACT_ATOMS: atom_id res chain seq x y z
N MET A 1 -25.51 18.96 41.80
CA MET A 1 -25.06 19.46 40.48
C MET A 1 -23.57 19.17 40.18
N GLU A 2 -22.85 18.46 41.06
CA GLU A 2 -21.43 18.09 40.84
C GLU A 2 -21.27 16.62 40.38
N MET A 3 -22.07 15.69 40.92
CA MET A 3 -22.04 14.27 40.55
C MET A 3 -22.41 13.99 39.08
N GLN A 4 -23.28 14.83 38.51
CA GLN A 4 -23.73 14.71 37.12
C GLN A 4 -22.63 15.15 36.13
N LYS A 5 -21.79 16.13 36.52
CA LYS A 5 -20.63 16.57 35.72
C LYS A 5 -19.52 15.51 35.70
N ILE A 6 -19.30 14.83 36.84
CA ILE A 6 -18.33 13.74 36.96
C ILE A 6 -18.74 12.53 36.11
N LEU A 7 -20.03 12.17 36.07
CA LEU A 7 -20.53 11.11 35.19
C LEU A 7 -20.36 11.45 33.69
N PHE A 8 -20.57 12.70 33.29
CA PHE A 8 -20.33 13.16 31.91
C PHE A 8 -18.84 13.19 31.55
N LEU A 9 -17.97 13.60 32.48
CA LEU A 9 -16.51 13.57 32.30
C LEU A 9 -15.96 12.14 32.16
N CYS A 10 -16.47 11.19 32.97
CA CYS A 10 -16.08 9.78 32.86
C CYS A 10 -16.60 9.11 31.58
N ALA A 11 -17.81 9.45 31.12
CA ALA A 11 -18.37 8.94 29.88
C ALA A 11 -17.59 9.42 28.64
N LEU A 12 -17.14 10.68 28.64
CA LEU A 12 -16.28 11.22 27.59
C LEU A 12 -14.88 10.58 27.60
N SER A 13 -14.33 10.25 28.77
CA SER A 13 -13.04 9.53 28.85
C SER A 13 -13.13 8.07 28.40
N ALA A 14 -14.26 7.39 28.61
CA ALA A 14 -14.47 6.01 28.17
C ALA A 14 -14.72 5.90 26.66
N PHE A 15 -15.33 6.92 26.05
CA PHE A 15 -15.54 6.97 24.59
C PHE A 15 -14.24 7.20 23.81
N CYS A 16 -13.22 7.80 24.43
CA CYS A 16 -11.91 8.03 23.81
C CYS A 16 -11.00 6.78 23.76
N LEU A 17 -11.27 5.74 24.55
CA LEU A 17 -10.39 4.55 24.61
C LEU A 17 -10.78 3.43 23.64
N MET A 18 -11.93 3.53 22.96
CA MET A 18 -12.40 2.49 22.03
C MET A 18 -11.98 2.72 20.56
N ALA A 19 -11.23 3.79 20.27
CA ALA A 19 -10.95 4.22 18.91
C ALA A 19 -9.67 3.61 18.27
N MET A 20 -9.12 2.52 18.81
CA MET A 20 -7.96 1.85 18.20
C MET A 20 -8.11 0.33 18.17
N VAL A 21 -9.22 -0.16 17.61
CA VAL A 21 -9.16 -1.48 16.95
C VAL A 21 -8.56 -1.22 15.58
N THR A 22 -7.23 -1.31 15.46
CA THR A 22 -6.60 -1.47 14.16
C THR A 22 -7.05 -2.83 13.64
N PHE A 23 -8.08 -2.85 12.81
CA PHE A 23 -8.34 -4.03 11.98
C PHE A 23 -7.06 -4.21 11.17
N ALA A 24 -6.29 -5.24 11.50
CA ALA A 24 -5.30 -5.77 10.57
C ALA A 24 -6.12 -6.19 9.36
N GLU A 25 -6.22 -5.30 8.37
CA GLU A 25 -6.93 -5.58 7.14
C GLU A 25 -6.18 -6.73 6.48
N ASP A 26 -6.80 -7.91 6.46
CA ASP A 26 -6.28 -9.06 5.75
C ASP A 26 -6.20 -8.65 4.27
N ASP A 27 -4.97 -8.58 3.75
CA ASP A 27 -4.68 -8.21 2.37
C ASP A 27 -5.27 -9.25 1.42
N HIS A 28 -6.50 -8.99 0.95
CA HIS A 28 -7.26 -9.92 0.13
C HIS A 28 -6.55 -10.23 -1.19
N ILE A 29 -5.85 -9.26 -1.79
CA ILE A 29 -5.06 -9.47 -3.01
C ILE A 29 -3.96 -10.51 -2.76
N TYR A 30 -3.29 -10.44 -1.60
CA TYR A 30 -2.30 -11.46 -1.22
C TYR A 30 -2.95 -12.83 -1.06
N LEU A 31 -4.09 -12.92 -0.40
CA LEU A 31 -4.79 -14.20 -0.21
C LEU A 31 -5.16 -14.86 -1.54
N GLU A 32 -5.54 -14.07 -2.54
CA GLU A 32 -5.83 -14.54 -3.90
C GLU A 32 -4.58 -14.94 -4.69
N CYS A 33 -3.48 -14.19 -4.54
CA CYS A 33 -2.29 -14.36 -5.37
C CYS A 33 -1.18 -15.26 -4.77
N LYS A 34 -1.18 -15.54 -3.46
CA LYS A 34 -0.07 -16.24 -2.78
C LYS A 34 0.27 -17.62 -3.36
N ASP A 35 -0.74 -18.36 -3.79
CA ASP A 35 -0.60 -19.72 -4.34
C ASP A 35 -0.60 -19.72 -5.89
N HIS A 36 -0.72 -18.54 -6.51
CA HIS A 36 -0.68 -18.41 -7.96
C HIS A 36 0.75 -18.63 -8.49
N PRO A 37 0.96 -19.37 -9.60
CA PRO A 37 2.30 -19.62 -10.16
C PRO A 37 3.09 -18.35 -10.50
N ARG A 38 2.37 -17.26 -10.78
CA ARG A 38 2.92 -15.91 -10.99
C ARG A 38 2.52 -14.95 -9.86
N GLY A 39 2.58 -15.39 -8.61
CA GLY A 39 2.07 -14.65 -7.44
C GLY A 39 2.41 -13.15 -7.41
N PRO A 40 3.71 -12.76 -7.51
CA PRO A 40 4.08 -11.34 -7.55
C PRO A 40 3.40 -10.54 -8.66
N TRP A 41 3.29 -11.14 -9.87
CA TRP A 41 2.66 -10.50 -11.02
C TRP A 41 1.14 -10.42 -10.87
N CYS A 42 0.50 -11.47 -10.34
CA CYS A 42 -0.93 -11.45 -9.99
C CYS A 42 -1.23 -10.28 -9.04
N TYR A 43 -0.42 -10.11 -7.99
CA TYR A 43 -0.59 -9.05 -7.02
C TYR A 43 -0.40 -7.67 -7.67
N GLN A 44 0.68 -7.50 -8.43
CA GLN A 44 0.93 -6.27 -9.18
C GLN A 44 -0.22 -5.92 -10.12
N GLU A 45 -0.77 -6.89 -10.87
CA GLU A 45 -1.84 -6.67 -11.83
C GLU A 45 -3.10 -6.15 -11.12
N ALA A 46 -3.45 -6.73 -9.97
CA ALA A 46 -4.56 -6.26 -9.15
C ALA A 46 -4.32 -4.85 -8.59
N VAL A 47 -3.12 -4.56 -8.08
CA VAL A 47 -2.76 -3.23 -7.58
C VAL A 47 -2.86 -2.17 -8.68
N GLU A 48 -2.43 -2.48 -9.91
CA GLU A 48 -2.56 -1.60 -11.06
C GLU A 48 -4.02 -1.35 -11.47
N GLN A 49 -4.86 -2.39 -11.41
CA GLN A 49 -6.30 -2.29 -11.66
C GLN A 49 -6.97 -1.35 -10.66
N HIS A 50 -6.63 -1.48 -9.37
CA HIS A 50 -7.17 -0.64 -8.30
C HIS A 50 -6.50 0.73 -8.17
N ASN A 51 -5.38 0.95 -8.85
CA ASN A 51 -4.60 2.19 -8.81
C ASN A 51 -4.18 2.59 -7.39
N GLN A 52 -3.57 1.65 -6.65
CA GLN A 52 -3.20 1.78 -5.24
C GLN A 52 -1.67 1.67 -5.06
N PRO A 53 -0.87 2.71 -5.38
CA PRO A 53 0.59 2.60 -5.42
C PRO A 53 1.23 2.19 -4.09
N GLU A 54 0.62 2.54 -2.97
CA GLU A 54 1.05 2.10 -1.63
C GLU A 54 1.15 0.58 -1.49
N LEU A 55 0.33 -0.19 -2.20
CA LEU A 55 0.33 -1.64 -2.13
C LEU A 55 1.50 -2.26 -2.90
N CYS A 56 2.18 -1.54 -3.80
CA CYS A 56 3.35 -2.09 -4.49
C CYS A 56 4.44 -2.52 -3.49
N GLU A 57 4.61 -1.84 -2.34
CA GLU A 57 5.56 -2.23 -1.28
C GLU A 57 5.31 -3.66 -0.76
N ASN A 58 4.05 -4.09 -0.74
CA ASN A 58 3.68 -5.41 -0.23
C ASN A 58 4.23 -6.54 -1.11
N ILE A 59 4.58 -6.27 -2.37
CA ILE A 59 5.23 -7.25 -3.25
C ILE A 59 6.55 -7.74 -2.62
N LEU A 60 7.37 -6.84 -2.06
CA LEU A 60 8.62 -7.22 -1.40
C LEU A 60 8.41 -7.79 0.00
N LYS A 61 7.33 -7.42 0.67
CA LYS A 61 6.91 -8.03 1.94
C LYS A 61 6.59 -9.52 1.76
N TYR A 62 5.84 -9.88 0.71
CA TYR A 62 5.38 -11.26 0.48
C TYR A 62 6.33 -12.08 -0.40
N TRP A 63 7.02 -11.44 -1.34
CA TRP A 63 7.98 -12.07 -2.25
C TRP A 63 9.31 -11.28 -2.28
N PRO A 64 10.20 -11.48 -1.29
CA PRO A 64 11.40 -10.65 -1.09
C PRO A 64 12.44 -10.66 -2.23
N LYS A 65 12.28 -11.52 -3.25
CA LYS A 65 13.16 -11.60 -4.43
C LYS A 65 12.52 -11.02 -5.70
N ALA A 66 11.37 -10.34 -5.57
CA ALA A 66 10.58 -9.83 -6.67
C ALA A 66 10.83 -8.33 -6.95
N ASP A 67 12.06 -7.83 -6.74
CA ASP A 67 12.42 -6.41 -6.96
C ASP A 67 12.06 -5.90 -8.35
N GLY A 68 12.19 -6.76 -9.37
CA GLY A 68 11.77 -6.43 -10.74
C GLY A 68 10.27 -6.18 -10.86
N VAL A 69 9.44 -7.03 -10.24
CA VAL A 69 7.97 -6.91 -10.27
C VAL A 69 7.49 -5.72 -9.43
N HIS A 70 8.11 -5.53 -8.27
CA HIS A 70 7.91 -4.35 -7.42
C HIS A 70 8.22 -3.06 -8.19
N GLY A 71 9.38 -2.99 -8.87
CA GLY A 71 9.74 -1.85 -9.68
C GLY A 71 8.78 -1.62 -10.84
N TRP A 72 8.31 -2.69 -11.49
CA TRP A 72 7.35 -2.62 -12.57
C TRP A 72 5.98 -2.07 -12.13
N CYS A 73 5.49 -2.51 -10.97
CA CYS A 73 4.25 -2.01 -10.35
C CYS A 73 4.25 -0.48 -10.24
N TYR A 74 5.32 0.09 -9.67
CA TYR A 74 5.45 1.55 -9.59
C TYR A 74 5.59 2.21 -10.96
N TYR A 75 6.37 1.62 -11.86
CA TYR A 75 6.59 2.20 -13.19
C TYR A 75 5.27 2.31 -13.98
N GLN A 76 4.45 1.27 -13.98
CA GLN A 76 3.14 1.30 -14.64
C GLN A 76 2.20 2.33 -14.01
N LEU A 77 2.15 2.41 -12.68
CA LEU A 77 1.35 3.41 -11.98
C LEU A 77 1.87 4.83 -12.22
N ALA A 78 3.18 5.05 -12.25
CA ALA A 78 3.81 6.32 -12.60
C ALA A 78 3.41 6.77 -14.01
N MET A 79 3.46 5.84 -14.98
CA MET A 79 3.04 6.07 -16.37
C MET A 79 1.54 6.37 -16.49
N LYS A 80 0.70 5.62 -15.77
CA LYS A 80 -0.76 5.76 -15.74
C LYS A 80 -1.20 7.07 -15.09
N ASN A 81 -0.59 7.42 -13.96
CA ASN A 81 -0.94 8.59 -13.16
C ASN A 81 -0.18 9.86 -13.57
N LYS A 82 0.83 9.74 -14.46
CA LYS A 82 1.77 10.81 -14.81
C LYS A 82 2.45 11.41 -13.58
N ASP A 83 2.79 10.55 -12.63
CA ASP A 83 3.38 10.92 -11.35
C ASP A 83 4.83 10.45 -11.27
N CYS A 84 5.75 11.40 -11.50
CA CYS A 84 7.18 11.16 -11.41
C CYS A 84 7.65 10.71 -10.01
N SER A 85 6.94 11.10 -8.94
CA SER A 85 7.35 10.76 -7.57
C SER A 85 7.26 9.27 -7.29
N LEU A 86 6.39 8.54 -8.01
CA LEU A 86 6.29 7.08 -7.91
C LEU A 86 7.56 6.38 -8.40
N CYS A 87 8.30 6.96 -9.35
CA CYS A 87 9.58 6.42 -9.77
C CYS A 87 10.62 6.38 -8.64
N ASP A 88 10.46 7.21 -7.61
CA ASP A 88 11.43 7.28 -6.51
C ASP A 88 11.37 6.09 -5.57
N ARG A 89 10.22 5.41 -5.55
CA ARG A 89 9.94 4.21 -4.75
C ARG A 89 10.49 2.94 -5.38
N ILE A 90 10.98 3.00 -6.62
CA ILE A 90 11.57 1.85 -7.31
C ILE A 90 12.97 1.54 -6.75
N HIS A 91 13.18 0.31 -6.27
CA HIS A 91 14.49 -0.14 -5.79
C HIS A 91 15.45 -0.57 -6.91
N ALA A 92 14.93 -1.25 -7.94
CA ALA A 92 15.72 -1.70 -9.09
C ALA A 92 16.21 -0.50 -9.91
N ALA A 93 17.52 -0.24 -9.88
CA ALA A 93 18.11 0.99 -10.42
C ALA A 93 17.89 1.18 -11.93
N ASP A 94 17.90 0.08 -12.69
CA ASP A 94 17.62 0.05 -14.12
C ASP A 94 16.16 0.42 -14.43
N ILE A 95 15.20 -0.16 -13.70
CA ILE A 95 13.78 0.16 -13.83
C ILE A 95 13.50 1.61 -13.37
N LYS A 96 14.12 2.05 -12.27
CA LYS A 96 14.00 3.43 -11.77
C LYS A 96 14.46 4.45 -12.81
N LYS A 97 15.60 4.18 -13.43
CA LYS A 97 16.15 5.03 -14.49
C LYS A 97 15.20 5.10 -15.68
N MET A 98 14.65 3.97 -16.11
CA MET A 98 13.67 3.91 -17.20
C MET A 98 12.40 4.72 -16.85
N CYS A 99 11.82 4.49 -15.67
CA CYS A 99 10.65 5.22 -15.20
C CYS A 99 10.86 6.74 -15.22
N ARG A 100 12.00 7.21 -14.70
CA ARG A 100 12.30 8.64 -14.68
C ARG A 100 12.43 9.24 -16.08
N LEU A 101 13.04 8.51 -17.02
CA LEU A 101 13.14 8.97 -18.41
C LEU A 101 11.79 9.07 -19.11
N ASP A 102 10.84 8.20 -18.78
CA ASP A 102 9.55 8.14 -19.47
C ASP A 102 8.49 9.05 -18.83
N VAL A 103 8.55 9.27 -17.52
CA VAL A 103 7.49 9.96 -16.75
C VAL A 103 7.85 11.39 -16.34
N CYS A 104 9.13 11.70 -16.09
CA CYS A 104 9.55 12.94 -15.42
C CYS A 104 9.98 14.08 -16.35
N ASN A 105 9.70 14.00 -17.65
CA ASN A 105 10.08 15.02 -18.64
C ASN A 105 9.07 16.18 -18.70
#